data_AF-A0A0W4ZKM3-F1
#
_entry.id   AF-A0A0W4ZKM3-F1
#
_cell.length_a   1.000
_cell.length_b   1.000
_cell.length_c   1.000
_cell.angle_alpha   90.00
_cell.angle_beta   90.00
_cell.angle_gamma   90.00
#
_symmetry.space_group_name_H-M   'P 1'
#
loop_
_entity.id
_entity.type
_entity.pdbx_description
1 polymer ?
#
loop_
_entity_poly.entity_id
_entity_poly.type
_entity_poly.pdbx_seq_one_letter_code
_entity_poly.pdbx_strand_id
1 'polypeptide(L)'
;MDQRDMDAKKTYPPQTIAKIFSLAFTDPTTKISASALTLCSEYIRIFCKEAIWRAAASKREQENKDENTQISLGAEDLERIAGQLTLDFS
;
A
#
# COMPACT_ATOMS: atom_id res chain seq x y z
N MET A 1 -24.88 11.80 11.39
CA MET A 1 -23.97 11.29 10.35
C MET A 1 -23.03 10.33 11.03
N ASP A 2 -23.08 9.07 10.59
CA ASP A 2 -22.43 7.93 11.24
C ASP A 2 -20.90 8.06 11.09
N GLN A 3 -20.13 7.80 12.15
CA GLN A 3 -18.66 7.92 12.13
C GLN A 3 -18.03 7.02 11.04
N ARG A 4 -18.76 5.98 10.62
CA ARG A 4 -18.42 5.05 9.53
C ARG A 4 -18.34 5.71 8.14
N ASP A 5 -19.04 6.82 7.91
CA ASP A 5 -18.99 7.56 6.63
C ASP A 5 -17.82 8.56 6.57
N MET A 6 -17.30 8.99 7.74
CA MET A 6 -16.12 9.88 7.83
C MET A 6 -14.81 9.14 7.56
N ASP A 7 -14.82 7.81 7.68
CA ASP A 7 -13.84 6.89 7.10
C ASP A 7 -14.11 6.65 5.60
N ALA A 8 -14.58 7.67 4.88
CA ALA A 8 -14.42 7.75 3.43
C ALA A 8 -12.93 7.54 3.12
N LYS A 9 -12.57 6.27 2.87
CA LYS A 9 -11.25 5.69 2.64
C LYS A 9 -10.18 6.77 2.53
N LYS A 10 -9.53 7.15 3.65
CA LYS A 10 -8.38 8.04 3.58
C LYS A 10 -7.35 7.38 2.67
N THR A 11 -7.23 7.95 1.48
CA THR A 11 -6.36 7.48 0.41
C THR A 11 -5.32 8.54 0.10
N TYR A 12 -4.34 8.18 -0.70
CA TYR A 12 -3.29 9.14 -1.06
C TYR A 12 -3.88 10.28 -1.88
N PRO A 13 -3.46 11.54 -1.66
CA PRO A 13 -3.89 12.65 -2.49
C PRO A 13 -3.58 12.37 -3.97
N PRO A 14 -4.56 12.43 -4.88
CA PRO A 14 -4.34 12.13 -6.29
C PRO A 14 -3.23 12.96 -6.92
N GLN A 15 -3.08 14.22 -6.49
CA GLN A 15 -2.02 15.11 -6.95
C GLN A 15 -0.60 14.60 -6.62
N THR A 16 -0.44 13.92 -5.48
CA THR A 16 0.84 13.29 -5.11
C THR A 16 1.13 12.10 -6.02
N ILE A 17 0.13 11.25 -6.25
CA ILE A 17 0.26 10.09 -7.15
C ILE A 17 0.56 10.53 -8.58
N ALA A 18 -0.06 11.62 -9.05
CA ALA A 18 0.20 12.19 -10.36
C ALA A 18 1.66 12.63 -10.51
N LYS A 19 2.22 13.28 -9.48
CA LYS A 19 3.63 13.67 -9.45
C LYS A 19 4.56 12.45 -9.50
N ILE A 20 4.27 11.42 -8.70
CA ILE A 20 5.06 10.18 -8.70
C ILE A 20 5.09 9.55 -10.10
N PHE A 21 3.93 9.41 -10.75
CA PHE A 21 3.88 8.86 -12.11
C PHE A 21 4.54 9.75 -13.15
N SER A 22 4.38 11.07 -13.07
CA SER A 22 5.03 11.99 -14.00
C SER A 22 6.56 11.91 -13.98
N LEU A 23 7.16 11.53 -12.83
CA LEU A 23 8.60 11.32 -12.69
C LEU A 23 9.06 9.98 -13.31
N ALA A 24 8.14 9.01 -13.44
CA ALA A 24 8.44 7.67 -13.93
C ALA A 24 8.09 7.47 -15.42
N PHE A 25 7.26 8.35 -16.01
CA PHE A 25 6.93 8.27 -17.43
C PHE A 25 8.15 8.60 -18.30
N THR A 26 8.51 7.68 -19.20
CA THR A 26 9.61 7.88 -20.15
C THR A 26 9.27 8.94 -21.21
N ASP A 27 8.01 9.02 -21.62
CA ASP A 27 7.53 10.01 -22.58
C ASP A 27 6.88 11.19 -21.82
N PRO A 28 7.42 12.42 -21.94
CA PRO A 28 6.90 13.61 -21.26
C PRO A 28 5.50 14.05 -21.73
N THR A 29 5.00 13.51 -22.84
CA THR A 29 3.65 13.77 -23.34
C THR A 29 2.59 12.84 -22.73
N THR A 30 3.01 11.83 -21.97
CA THR A 30 2.12 10.87 -21.31
C THR A 30 1.19 11.58 -20.32
N LYS A 31 -0.11 11.31 -20.43
CA LYS A 31 -1.15 11.86 -19.53
C LYS A 31 -1.96 10.73 -18.92
N ILE A 32 -2.40 10.95 -17.68
CA ILE A 32 -3.28 10.05 -16.95
C ILE A 32 -4.63 10.74 -16.70
N SER A 33 -5.73 10.02 -16.90
CA SER A 33 -7.07 10.55 -16.63
C SER A 33 -7.33 10.67 -15.12
N ALA A 34 -8.23 11.58 -14.72
CA ALA A 34 -8.58 11.76 -13.31
C ALA A 34 -9.17 10.49 -12.67
N SER A 35 -9.95 9.70 -13.42
CA SER A 35 -10.52 8.44 -12.95
C SER A 35 -9.44 7.37 -12.75
N ALA A 36 -8.51 7.23 -13.70
CA ALA A 36 -7.38 6.32 -13.56
C ALA A 36 -6.49 6.71 -12.37
N LEU A 37 -6.22 8.00 -12.21
CA LEU A 37 -5.42 8.50 -11.08
C LEU A 37 -6.08 8.22 -9.72
N THR A 38 -7.41 8.35 -9.63
CA THR A 38 -8.17 8.00 -8.42
C THR A 38 -8.05 6.50 -8.13
N LEU A 39 -8.16 5.65 -9.15
CA LEU A 39 -7.99 4.20 -9.01
C LEU A 39 -6.56 3.84 -8.58
N CYS A 40 -5.55 4.44 -9.19
CA CYS A 40 -4.15 4.21 -8.82
C CYS A 40 -3.85 4.63 -7.38
N SER A 41 -4.47 5.71 -6.90
CA SER A 41 -4.34 6.14 -5.50
C SER A 41 -4.85 5.06 -4.54
N GLU A 42 -5.98 4.44 -4.88
CA GLU A 42 -6.51 3.30 -4.15
C GLU A 42 -5.66 2.04 -4.26
N TYR A 43 -5.10 1.77 -5.45
CA TYR A 43 -4.23 0.63 -5.69
C TYR A 43 -2.95 0.70 -4.85
N ILE A 44 -2.27 1.84 -4.83
CA ILE A 44 -1.07 2.05 -3.99
C ILE A 44 -1.43 1.94 -2.51
N ARG A 45 -2.61 2.44 -2.09
CA ARG A 45 -3.09 2.28 -0.71
C ARG A 45 -3.29 0.82 -0.33
N ILE A 46 -3.78 -0.01 -1.25
CA ILE A 46 -3.92 -1.46 -1.03
C ILE A 46 -2.55 -2.11 -0.95
N PHE A 47 -1.64 -1.82 -1.89
CA PHE A 47 -0.26 -2.32 -1.87
C PHE A 47 0.44 -2.06 -0.52
N CYS A 48 0.40 -0.83 -0.01
CA CYS A 48 1.02 -0.50 1.27
C CYS A 48 0.36 -1.21 2.46
N LYS A 49 -0.98 -1.39 2.45
CA LYS A 49 -1.67 -2.13 3.52
C LYS A 49 -1.31 -3.61 3.49
N GLU A 50 -1.28 -4.22 2.32
CA GLU A 50 -0.88 -5.62 2.14
C GLU A 50 0.56 -5.85 2.62
N ALA A 51 1.48 -4.93 2.29
CA ALA A 51 2.85 -4.99 2.78
C ALA A 51 2.93 -5.03 4.31
N ILE A 52 2.19 -4.13 4.99
CA ILE A 52 2.17 -4.05 6.46
C ILE A 52 1.53 -5.29 7.07
N TRP A 53 0.38 -5.72 6.55
CA TRP A 53 -0.35 -6.87 7.09
C TRP A 53 0.41 -8.18 6.91
N ARG A 54 1.03 -8.40 5.75
CA ARG A 54 1.83 -9.60 5.50
C ARG A 54 3.10 -9.63 6.34
N ALA A 55 3.80 -8.50 6.47
CA ALA A 55 4.95 -8.40 7.37
C ALA A 55 4.55 -8.69 8.83
N ALA A 56 3.41 -8.15 9.28
CA ALA A 56 2.87 -8.42 10.60
C ALA A 56 2.48 -9.88 10.83
N ALA A 57 1.77 -10.48 9.88
CA ALA A 57 1.38 -11.88 9.94
C ALA A 57 2.61 -12.80 9.97
N SER A 58 3.56 -12.58 9.06
CA SER A 58 4.81 -13.36 8.99
C SER A 58 5.62 -13.29 10.28
N LYS A 59 5.73 -12.11 10.89
CA LYS A 59 6.43 -11.95 12.18
C LYS A 59 5.72 -12.67 13.33
N ARG A 60 4.40 -12.58 13.39
CA ARG A 60 3.59 -13.27 14.42
C ARG A 60 3.74 -14.78 14.33
N GLU A 61 3.73 -15.31 13.12
CA GLU A 61 3.95 -16.73 12.87
C GLU A 61 5.34 -17.18 13.34
N GLN A 62 6.39 -16.42 13.03
CA GLN A 62 7.75 -16.73 13.49
C GLN A 62 7.91 -16.66 15.02
N GLU A 63 7.30 -15.67 15.67
CA GLU A 63 7.38 -15.47 17.11
C GLU A 63 6.34 -16.30 17.89
N ASN A 64 5.52 -17.11 17.21
CA ASN A 64 4.36 -17.82 17.78
C ASN A 64 3.48 -16.92 18.67
N LYS A 65 3.17 -15.71 18.19
CA LYS A 65 2.37 -14.72 18.90
C LYS A 65 0.94 -14.68 18.36
N ASP A 66 -0.01 -14.51 19.27
CA ASP A 66 -1.42 -14.32 18.92
C ASP A 66 -1.66 -13.01 18.17
N GLU A 67 -2.75 -12.94 17.40
CA GLU A 67 -3.14 -11.77 16.60
C GLU A 67 -3.40 -10.51 17.42
N ASN A 68 -3.72 -10.65 18.71
CA ASN A 68 -3.94 -9.53 19.62
C ASN A 68 -2.63 -8.98 20.23
N THR A 69 -1.51 -9.65 20.00
CA THR A 69 -0.22 -9.21 20.53
C THR A 69 0.31 -8.03 19.72
N GLN A 70 0.68 -6.97 20.43
CA GLN A 70 1.37 -5.84 19.82
C GLN A 70 2.76 -6.28 19.34
N ILE A 71 3.06 -5.97 18.08
CA ILE A 71 4.34 -6.27 17.45
C ILE A 71 4.96 -4.98 16.91
N SER A 72 6.28 -4.93 16.86
CA SER A 72 7.02 -3.85 16.19
C SER A 72 7.61 -4.39 14.90
N LEU A 73 7.34 -3.74 13.77
CA LEU A 73 7.88 -4.14 12.46
C LEU A 73 9.25 -3.52 12.23
N GLY A 74 10.18 -4.31 11.69
CA GLY A 74 11.47 -3.84 11.18
C GLY A 74 11.57 -3.98 9.66
N ALA A 75 12.69 -3.53 9.09
CA ALA A 75 12.96 -3.68 7.65
C ALA A 75 13.07 -5.17 7.24
N GLU A 76 13.69 -6.01 8.08
CA GLU A 76 13.85 -7.45 7.86
C GLU A 76 12.51 -8.18 7.66
N ASP A 77 11.46 -7.74 8.35
CA ASP A 77 10.12 -8.33 8.23
C ASP A 77 9.49 -8.00 6.86
N LEU A 78 9.79 -6.82 6.32
CA LEU A 78 9.34 -6.41 4.99
C LEU A 78 10.13 -7.11 3.89
N GLU A 79 11.45 -7.24 4.04
CA GLU A 79 12.32 -7.95 3.09
C GLU A 79 11.91 -9.41 2.90
N ARG A 80 11.48 -10.07 3.98
CA ARG A 80 11.00 -11.45 3.95
C ARG A 80 9.79 -11.66 3.04
N ILE A 81 8.87 -10.69 3.00
CA ILE A 81 7.63 -10.78 2.21
C ILE A 81 7.75 -10.09 0.85
N ALA A 82 8.83 -9.35 0.60
CA ALA A 82 8.99 -8.50 -0.58
C ALA A 82 8.88 -9.27 -1.91
N GLY A 83 9.44 -10.48 -1.98
CA GLY A 83 9.39 -11.31 -3.19
C GLY A 83 7.96 -11.68 -3.57
N GLN A 84 7.20 -12.28 -2.64
CA GLN A 84 5.80 -12.65 -2.88
C GLN A 84 4.92 -11.41 -3.13
N LEU A 85 5.11 -10.34 -2.35
CA LEU A 85 4.35 -9.10 -2.52
C LEU A 85 4.57 -8.50 -3.92
N THR A 86 5.79 -8.57 -4.45
CA THR A 86 6.09 -8.04 -5.79
C THR A 86 5.42 -8.88 -6.87
N LEU A 87 5.40 -10.21 -6.74
CA LEU A 87 4.74 -11.11 -7.70
C LEU A 87 3.23 -10.93 -7.75
N ASP A 88 2.59 -10.60 -6.63
CA ASP A 88 1.15 -10.36 -6.58
C ASP A 88 0.73 -9.04 -7.25
N PHE A 89 1.68 -8.10 -7.45
CA PHE A 89 1.47 -6.76 -7.99
C PHE A 89 2.23 -6.51 -9.30
N SER A 90 2.77 -7.57 -9.92
CA SER A 90 3.47 -7.51 -11.22
C SER A 90 2.51 -7.38 -12.41
#